data_AF-A0A674AQM7-F1
#
_entry.id   AF-A0A674AQM7-F1
#
_cell.length_a   1.000
_cell.length_b   1.000
_cell.length_c   1.000
_cell.angle_alpha   90.00
_cell.angle_beta   90.00
_cell.angle_gamma   90.00
#
_symmetry.space_group_name_H-M   'P 1'
#
loop_
_entity.id
_entity.type
_entity.pdbx_description
1 polymer ?
#
loop_
_entity_poly.entity_id
_entity_poly.type
_entity_poly.pdbx_seq_one_letter_code
_entity_poly.pdbx_strand_id
1 'polypeptide(L)'
;MEKLAILLLLSAAIALGDANLTLLLGLEPLLKTEVEQTPPVEAQVAAVQEGTKESSCPSDWHTYGSRCFKFVSIPQSWADSEQNCLALGGNLASVRNLLEYQFMQALTKDTNGHLPDTWVGGFDAVKEGLWMWSDGTRFDYTHWNTGEPNNAGEGEDCLQMNAASEKPNNNKINDF
;
A
#
# COMPACT_ATOMS: atom_id res chain seq x y z
N MET A 1 -6.01 -20.65 31.76
CA MET A 1 -4.98 -20.04 30.91
C MET A 1 -5.70 -19.46 29.69
N GLU A 2 -6.57 -18.45 29.80
CA GLU A 2 -6.31 -17.04 30.15
C GLU A 2 -5.15 -16.39 29.40
N LYS A 3 -5.48 -15.69 28.30
CA LYS A 3 -4.88 -14.46 27.77
C LYS A 3 -5.96 -13.84 26.85
N LEU A 4 -6.96 -13.07 27.30
CA LEU A 4 -6.97 -11.76 27.98
C LEU A 4 -6.00 -10.70 27.40
N ALA A 5 -5.86 -10.65 26.07
CA ALA A 5 -5.10 -9.60 25.38
C ALA A 5 -5.96 -8.44 24.84
N ILE A 6 -7.28 -8.46 25.08
CA ILE A 6 -8.24 -7.52 24.47
C ILE A 6 -8.41 -6.18 25.23
N LEU A 7 -7.80 -5.97 26.41
CA LEU A 7 -8.28 -4.87 27.30
C LEU A 7 -7.32 -3.73 27.72
N LEU A 8 -6.10 -3.52 27.19
CA LEU A 8 -5.19 -2.55 27.85
C LEU A 8 -4.43 -1.48 27.04
N LEU A 9 -4.66 -1.23 25.75
CA LEU A 9 -4.01 -0.07 25.09
C LEU A 9 -4.93 0.79 24.22
N LEU A 10 -6.15 1.06 24.73
CA LEU A 10 -6.88 2.28 24.40
C LEU A 10 -6.60 3.34 25.48
N SER A 11 -6.45 4.61 25.06
CA SER A 11 -6.23 5.85 25.83
C SER A 11 -4.77 6.11 26.24
N ALA A 12 -4.17 7.29 26.04
CA ALA A 12 -4.73 8.61 25.80
C ALA A 12 -3.84 9.40 24.83
N ALA A 13 -4.50 10.14 23.94
CA ALA A 13 -3.96 11.35 23.37
C ALA A 13 -3.61 12.32 24.53
N ILE A 14 -2.37 12.78 24.58
CA ILE A 14 -2.02 14.04 25.22
C ILE A 14 -1.45 14.90 24.11
N ALA A 15 -2.35 15.63 23.45
CA ALA A 15 -1.99 16.90 22.88
C ALA A 15 -1.84 17.89 24.05
N LEU A 16 -0.61 18.29 24.33
CA LEU A 16 -0.33 19.56 25.00
C LEU A 16 0.61 20.33 24.09
N GLY A 17 0.15 21.53 23.74
CA GLY A 17 0.86 22.46 22.90
C GLY A 17 1.92 23.26 23.64
N ASP A 18 2.68 23.93 22.79
CA ASP A 18 3.36 25.21 22.96
C ASP A 18 4.66 25.32 23.78
N ALA A 19 5.63 25.89 23.05
CA ALA A 19 6.70 26.80 23.49
C ALA A 19 7.97 26.25 24.18
N ASN A 20 8.99 26.01 23.33
CA ASN A 20 10.33 26.62 23.40
C ASN A 20 10.94 26.88 24.80
N LEU A 21 11.85 26.00 25.24
CA LEU A 21 12.73 26.24 26.39
C LEU A 21 14.21 26.19 25.97
N THR A 22 14.58 27.03 25.01
CA THR A 22 15.98 27.29 24.61
C THR A 22 16.70 28.24 25.59
N LEU A 23 16.40 28.16 26.89
CA LEU A 23 16.85 29.14 27.88
C LEU A 23 17.30 28.49 29.20
N LEU A 24 18.36 27.67 29.18
CA LEU A 24 19.04 27.31 30.43
C LEU A 24 20.58 27.15 30.34
N LEU A 25 21.24 27.44 29.22
CA LEU A 25 22.72 27.42 29.16
C LEU A 25 23.39 28.58 28.39
N GLY A 26 22.63 29.59 27.95
CA GLY A 26 23.13 30.97 27.70
C GLY A 26 24.54 31.17 27.12
N LEU A 27 24.92 30.49 26.03
CA LEU A 27 26.16 30.77 25.30
C LEU A 27 25.92 30.64 23.77
N GLU A 28 25.63 31.76 23.10
CA GLU A 28 25.80 31.91 21.64
C GLU A 28 27.20 32.51 21.32
N PRO A 29 27.58 32.76 20.05
CA PRO A 29 28.36 31.85 19.23
C PRO A 29 29.72 32.46 18.84
N LEU A 30 30.80 31.67 18.84
CA LEU A 30 32.06 32.14 18.26
C LEU A 30 32.17 31.76 16.79
N LEU A 31 31.72 32.71 15.96
CA LEU A 31 32.07 32.84 14.56
C LEU A 31 33.61 32.86 14.41
N LYS A 32 34.18 31.84 13.76
CA LYS A 32 35.46 31.98 13.04
C LYS A 32 35.37 31.27 11.70
N THR A 33 35.25 32.10 10.70
CA THR A 33 35.48 31.82 9.29
C THR A 33 36.93 31.37 9.11
N GLU A 34 37.15 30.22 8.49
CA GLU A 34 38.38 29.95 7.76
C GLU A 34 38.01 29.34 6.40
N VAL A 35 38.41 30.06 5.36
CA VAL A 35 38.20 29.78 3.94
C VAL A 35 39.45 29.08 3.42
N GLU A 36 39.25 28.19 2.44
CA GLU A 36 40.25 27.57 1.55
C GLU A 36 41.12 26.48 2.20
N GLN A 37 41.26 25.26 1.65
CA GLN A 37 41.54 24.94 0.25
C GLN A 37 40.98 23.56 -0.14
N THR A 38 40.31 23.50 -1.28
CA THR A 38 40.00 22.25 -2.01
C THR A 38 41.27 21.66 -2.62
N PRO A 39 41.59 20.36 -2.42
CA PRO A 39 42.54 19.66 -3.27
C PRO A 39 41.91 19.30 -4.64
N PRO A 40 42.73 19.06 -5.67
CA PRO A 40 42.30 19.02 -7.05
C PRO A 40 41.46 17.79 -7.38
N VAL A 41 40.47 18.01 -8.23
CA VAL A 41 39.76 16.98 -8.99
C VAL A 41 40.77 16.13 -9.77
N GLU A 42 40.56 14.81 -9.81
CA GLU A 42 41.35 13.76 -10.49
C GLU A 42 42.46 13.09 -9.67
N ALA A 43 42.08 12.11 -8.84
CA ALA A 43 42.59 10.74 -8.92
C ALA A 43 41.98 9.83 -7.83
N GLN A 44 41.53 8.64 -8.24
CA GLN A 44 41.27 7.42 -7.43
C GLN A 44 39.90 7.40 -6.70
N VAL A 45 38.80 6.95 -7.30
CA VAL A 45 38.47 5.56 -7.69
C VAL A 45 39.19 4.48 -6.87
N ALA A 46 38.69 4.24 -5.66
CA ALA A 46 38.88 3.00 -4.90
C ALA A 46 37.53 2.57 -4.28
N ALA A 47 36.82 1.72 -5.04
CA ALA A 47 35.70 0.86 -4.71
C ALA A 47 35.12 0.89 -3.28
N VAL A 48 34.07 1.69 -3.08
CA VAL A 48 32.93 1.27 -2.25
C VAL A 48 31.98 0.53 -3.18
N GLN A 49 32.12 -0.79 -3.27
CA GLN A 49 31.10 -1.64 -3.90
C GLN A 49 29.98 -1.86 -2.88
N GLU A 50 29.25 -0.80 -2.57
CA GLU A 50 27.90 -0.96 -2.05
C GLU A 50 27.05 -1.29 -3.26
N GLY A 51 26.97 -2.58 -3.58
CA GLY A 51 26.11 -3.08 -4.62
C GLY A 51 24.71 -2.54 -4.35
N THR A 52 24.25 -1.63 -5.20
CA THR A 52 22.84 -1.29 -5.29
C THR A 52 22.14 -2.59 -5.61
N LYS A 53 21.63 -3.26 -4.57
CA LYS A 53 20.63 -4.31 -4.72
C LYS A 53 19.41 -3.56 -5.21
N GLU A 54 19.38 -3.31 -6.53
CA GLU A 54 18.19 -2.98 -7.29
C GLU A 54 17.10 -3.86 -6.69
N SER A 55 16.14 -3.23 -6.02
CA SER A 55 15.00 -3.88 -5.40
C SER A 55 14.11 -4.38 -6.53
N SER A 56 14.58 -5.37 -7.26
CA SER A 56 13.84 -6.04 -8.32
C SER A 56 12.82 -6.93 -7.64
N CYS A 57 11.59 -6.90 -8.14
CA CYS A 57 10.58 -7.85 -7.73
C CYS A 57 11.05 -9.29 -7.97
N PRO A 58 10.52 -10.28 -7.21
CA PRO A 58 10.78 -11.68 -7.49
C PRO A 58 10.43 -12.05 -8.92
N SER A 59 10.95 -13.19 -9.41
CA SER A 59 10.61 -13.68 -10.75
C SER A 59 9.09 -13.78 -10.93
N ASP A 60 8.59 -13.36 -12.08
CA ASP A 60 7.16 -13.34 -12.45
C ASP A 60 6.29 -12.38 -11.60
N TRP A 61 6.90 -11.38 -10.99
CA TRP A 61 6.24 -10.21 -10.40
C TRP A 61 6.62 -8.94 -11.15
N HIS A 62 5.71 -7.96 -11.14
CA HIS A 62 5.83 -6.71 -11.86
C HIS A 62 5.96 -5.54 -10.89
N THR A 63 6.97 -4.69 -11.10
CA THR A 63 7.21 -3.53 -10.25
C THR A 63 6.29 -2.37 -10.62
N TYR A 64 5.70 -1.73 -9.61
CA TYR A 64 5.09 -0.41 -9.74
C TYR A 64 5.39 0.42 -8.49
N GLY A 65 6.07 1.55 -8.69
CA GLY A 65 6.64 2.32 -7.58
C GLY A 65 7.62 1.47 -6.76
N SER A 66 7.38 1.36 -5.46
CA SER A 66 8.16 0.52 -4.53
C SER A 66 7.51 -0.83 -4.21
N ARG A 67 6.46 -1.22 -4.95
CA ARG A 67 5.69 -2.45 -4.71
C ARG A 67 5.87 -3.44 -5.87
N CYS A 68 5.62 -4.70 -5.55
CA CYS A 68 5.58 -5.82 -6.50
C CYS A 68 4.16 -6.35 -6.60
N PHE A 69 3.72 -6.63 -7.81
CA PHE A 69 2.39 -7.14 -8.10
C PHE A 69 2.47 -8.39 -8.96
N LYS A 70 1.56 -9.32 -8.71
CA LYS A 70 1.38 -10.53 -9.53
C LYS A 70 -0.11 -10.77 -9.70
N PHE A 71 -0.55 -10.94 -10.94
CA PHE A 71 -1.90 -11.41 -11.20
C PHE A 71 -1.93 -12.94 -11.20
N VAL A 72 -2.87 -13.52 -10.45
CA VAL A 72 -3.11 -14.96 -10.38
C VAL A 72 -4.42 -15.25 -11.10
N SER A 73 -4.35 -15.96 -12.23
CA SER A 73 -5.49 -16.19 -13.12
C SER A 73 -6.38 -17.40 -12.73
N ILE A 74 -6.30 -17.85 -11.47
CA ILE A 74 -7.06 -19.00 -10.97
C ILE A 74 -8.33 -18.46 -10.30
N PRO A 75 -9.55 -18.79 -10.80
CA PRO A 75 -10.79 -18.36 -10.18
C PRO A 75 -10.99 -19.01 -8.80
N GLN A 76 -11.17 -18.18 -7.77
CA GLN A 76 -11.31 -18.61 -6.37
C GLN A 76 -12.20 -17.61 -5.60
N SER A 77 -12.63 -17.99 -4.39
CA SER A 77 -13.28 -17.06 -3.46
C SER A 77 -12.30 -15.96 -3.03
N TRP A 78 -12.80 -14.84 -2.47
CA TRP A 78 -11.92 -13.81 -1.92
C TRP A 78 -10.99 -14.37 -0.84
N ALA A 79 -11.54 -15.18 0.08
CA ALA A 79 -10.79 -15.78 1.19
C ALA A 79 -9.70 -16.75 0.70
N ASP A 80 -10.00 -17.60 -0.29
CA ASP A 80 -9.01 -18.50 -0.89
C ASP A 80 -7.94 -17.71 -1.67
N SER A 81 -8.33 -16.62 -2.32
CA SER A 81 -7.41 -15.73 -3.05
C SER A 81 -6.44 -15.02 -2.10
N GLU A 82 -6.92 -14.50 -0.96
CA GLU A 82 -6.06 -13.92 0.08
C GLU A 82 -5.10 -14.97 0.65
N GLN A 83 -5.58 -16.19 0.94
CA GLN A 83 -4.71 -17.27 1.39
C GLN A 83 -3.63 -17.63 0.35
N ASN A 84 -3.97 -17.61 -0.94
CA ASN A 84 -3.00 -17.80 -2.01
C ASN A 84 -1.94 -16.70 -2.04
N CYS A 85 -2.36 -15.43 -1.95
CA CYS A 85 -1.44 -14.30 -1.88
C CYS A 85 -0.51 -14.36 -0.66
N LEU A 86 -1.03 -14.74 0.50
CA LEU A 86 -0.25 -14.96 1.72
C LEU A 86 0.80 -16.07 1.54
N ALA A 87 0.44 -17.18 0.89
CA ALA A 87 1.37 -18.26 0.58
C ALA A 87 2.48 -17.83 -0.40
N LEU A 88 2.23 -16.83 -1.25
CA LEU A 88 3.21 -16.22 -2.15
C LEU A 88 4.05 -15.12 -1.50
N GLY A 89 3.81 -14.81 -0.21
CA GLY A 89 4.54 -13.78 0.54
C GLY A 89 4.00 -12.35 0.35
N GLY A 90 2.74 -12.20 -0.03
CA GLY A 90 2.04 -10.92 -0.15
C GLY A 90 0.62 -10.98 0.42
N ASN A 91 -0.24 -10.07 -0.05
CA ASN A 91 -1.67 -10.01 0.25
C ASN A 91 -2.42 -9.74 -1.06
N LEU A 92 -3.75 -9.92 -1.08
CA LEU A 92 -4.54 -9.26 -2.11
C LEU A 92 -4.24 -7.76 -2.08
N ALA A 93 -4.08 -7.18 -3.27
CA ALA A 93 -3.51 -5.84 -3.38
C ALA A 93 -4.49 -4.78 -2.84
N SER A 94 -3.98 -3.90 -1.97
CA SER A 94 -4.56 -2.57 -1.75
C SER A 94 -4.37 -1.67 -2.96
N VAL A 95 -5.32 -0.78 -3.21
CA VAL A 95 -5.20 0.27 -4.23
C VAL A 95 -4.86 1.59 -3.55
N ARG A 96 -3.73 2.21 -3.89
CA ARG A 96 -3.31 3.50 -3.28
C ARG A 96 -3.72 4.72 -4.06
N ASN A 97 -3.89 4.60 -5.38
CA ASN A 97 -4.26 5.70 -6.26
C ASN A 97 -4.72 5.18 -7.62
N LEU A 98 -5.21 6.11 -8.43
CA LEU A 98 -5.73 5.85 -9.76
C LEU A 98 -4.71 5.21 -10.72
N LEU A 99 -3.45 5.65 -10.68
CA LEU A 99 -2.42 5.14 -11.59
C LEU A 99 -2.01 3.71 -11.22
N GLU A 100 -1.99 3.38 -9.92
CA GLU A 100 -1.76 2.02 -9.44
C GLU A 100 -2.91 1.08 -9.83
N TYR A 101 -4.17 1.54 -9.72
CA TYR A 101 -5.33 0.81 -10.21
C TYR A 101 -5.21 0.51 -11.72
N GLN A 102 -4.84 1.51 -12.53
CA GLN A 102 -4.66 1.35 -13.97
C GLN A 102 -3.50 0.40 -14.32
N PHE A 103 -2.41 0.43 -13.56
CA PHE A 103 -1.33 -0.53 -13.68
C PHE A 103 -1.83 -1.96 -13.40
N MET A 104 -2.60 -2.17 -12.33
CA MET A 104 -3.20 -3.47 -12.02
C MET A 104 -4.15 -3.94 -13.13
N GLN A 105 -4.97 -3.06 -13.70
CA GLN A 105 -5.82 -3.39 -14.86
C GLN A 105 -4.98 -3.85 -16.06
N ALA A 106 -3.92 -3.10 -16.39
CA ALA A 106 -3.04 -3.46 -17.50
C ALA A 106 -2.40 -4.82 -17.27
N LEU A 107 -1.89 -5.09 -16.06
CA LEU A 107 -1.31 -6.37 -15.69
C LEU A 107 -2.30 -7.53 -15.85
N THR A 108 -3.53 -7.37 -15.37
CA THR A 108 -4.61 -8.37 -15.54
C THR A 108 -4.87 -8.63 -17.03
N LYS A 109 -5.02 -7.56 -17.82
CA LYS A 109 -5.31 -7.67 -19.27
C LYS A 109 -4.17 -8.32 -20.04
N ASP A 110 -2.93 -7.93 -19.77
CA ASP A 110 -1.75 -8.44 -20.46
C ASP A 110 -1.52 -9.93 -20.13
N THR A 111 -1.84 -10.35 -18.91
CA THR A 111 -1.73 -11.75 -18.48
C THR A 111 -2.84 -12.63 -19.04
N ASN A 112 -4.08 -12.13 -19.08
CA ASN A 112 -5.27 -12.94 -19.36
C ASN A 112 -5.91 -12.69 -20.75
N GLY A 113 -5.40 -11.71 -21.51
CA GLY A 113 -5.95 -11.29 -22.81
C GLY A 113 -7.28 -10.51 -22.71
N HIS A 114 -7.87 -10.39 -21.52
CA HIS A 114 -9.08 -9.63 -21.24
C HIS A 114 -9.09 -9.13 -19.78
N LEU A 115 -10.09 -8.33 -19.41
CA LEU A 115 -10.30 -7.82 -18.05
C LEU A 115 -11.42 -8.61 -17.36
N PRO A 116 -11.12 -9.71 -16.63
CA PRO A 116 -12.06 -10.35 -15.72
C PRO A 116 -12.27 -9.51 -14.46
N ASP A 117 -13.42 -9.69 -13.81
CA ASP A 117 -13.62 -9.28 -12.42
C ASP A 117 -12.47 -9.84 -11.58
N THR A 118 -11.84 -8.99 -10.77
CA THR A 118 -10.59 -9.30 -10.09
C THR A 118 -10.67 -8.89 -8.63
N TRP A 119 -10.43 -9.83 -7.72
CA TRP A 119 -10.37 -9.54 -6.28
C TRP A 119 -9.22 -8.58 -5.95
N VAL A 120 -9.51 -7.62 -5.07
CA VAL A 120 -8.52 -6.77 -4.39
C VAL A 120 -8.69 -6.92 -2.88
N GLY A 121 -7.72 -6.47 -2.09
CA GLY A 121 -7.65 -6.83 -0.67
C GLY A 121 -8.68 -6.16 0.24
N GLY A 122 -9.68 -5.51 -0.33
CA GLY A 122 -10.62 -4.70 0.42
C GLY A 122 -11.76 -5.54 0.96
N PHE A 123 -12.16 -5.31 2.20
CA PHE A 123 -13.25 -6.01 2.86
C PHE A 123 -13.88 -5.16 3.95
N ASP A 124 -15.13 -5.44 4.30
CA ASP A 124 -15.84 -4.88 5.46
C ASP A 124 -16.67 -5.90 6.25
N ALA A 125 -16.46 -7.20 6.03
CA ALA A 125 -17.06 -8.33 6.76
C ALA A 125 -17.03 -8.24 8.31
N VAL A 126 -16.16 -7.41 8.89
CA VAL A 126 -16.11 -7.17 10.35
C VAL A 126 -17.24 -6.24 10.79
N LYS A 127 -17.54 -5.25 9.97
CA LYS A 127 -18.59 -4.25 10.18
C LYS A 127 -18.91 -3.56 8.86
N GLU A 128 -20.10 -3.83 8.35
CA GLU A 128 -20.68 -3.17 7.18
C GLU A 128 -20.41 -1.66 7.13
N GLY A 129 -19.94 -1.21 5.97
CA GLY A 129 -19.59 0.19 5.69
C GLY A 129 -18.25 0.64 6.28
N LEU A 130 -17.52 -0.24 6.99
CA LEU A 130 -16.18 0.02 7.50
C LEU A 130 -15.13 -0.80 6.73
N TRP A 131 -14.74 -0.26 5.57
CA TRP A 131 -13.77 -0.86 4.66
C TRP A 131 -12.33 -0.83 5.19
N MET A 132 -11.64 -1.96 4.99
CA MET A 132 -10.25 -2.20 5.37
C MET A 132 -9.49 -2.90 4.24
N TRP A 133 -8.18 -2.66 4.12
CA TRP A 133 -7.31 -3.47 3.27
C TRP A 133 -6.70 -4.63 4.07
N SER A 134 -6.64 -5.83 3.49
CA SER A 134 -6.08 -7.05 4.11
C SER A 134 -4.58 -6.94 4.40
N ASP A 135 -3.86 -6.10 3.66
CA ASP A 135 -2.44 -5.78 3.89
C ASP A 135 -2.20 -4.82 5.07
N GLY A 136 -3.26 -4.38 5.76
CA GLY A 136 -3.20 -3.49 6.92
C GLY A 136 -2.93 -2.02 6.58
N THR A 137 -2.84 -1.65 5.30
CA THR A 137 -2.74 -0.25 4.89
C THR A 137 -4.06 0.48 5.10
N ARG A 138 -4.00 1.82 5.12
CA ARG A 138 -5.19 2.66 5.26
C ARG A 138 -6.08 2.51 4.02
N PHE A 139 -7.38 2.32 4.24
CA PHE A 139 -8.37 2.40 3.18
C PHE A 139 -8.62 3.85 2.77
N ASP A 140 -8.14 4.25 1.60
CA ASP A 140 -8.26 5.62 1.07
C ASP A 140 -8.71 5.70 -0.40
N TYR A 141 -8.86 4.57 -1.10
CA TYR A 141 -9.38 4.51 -2.45
C TYR A 141 -10.89 4.31 -2.45
N THR A 142 -11.63 5.40 -2.71
CA THR A 142 -13.11 5.41 -2.63
C THR A 142 -13.76 5.73 -3.97
N HIS A 143 -13.15 5.33 -5.08
CA HIS A 143 -13.77 5.46 -6.41
C HIS A 143 -14.72 4.28 -6.63
N TRP A 144 -15.94 4.38 -6.13
CA TRP A 144 -16.93 3.32 -6.20
C TRP A 144 -17.63 3.24 -7.56
N ASN A 145 -18.12 2.05 -7.90
CA ASN A 145 -19.10 1.89 -8.96
C ASN A 145 -20.39 2.66 -8.66
N THR A 146 -21.14 2.96 -9.71
CA THR A 146 -22.38 3.73 -9.56
C THR A 146 -23.38 2.93 -8.72
N GLY A 147 -23.68 3.40 -7.51
CA GLY A 147 -24.55 2.71 -6.56
C GLY A 147 -23.82 1.93 -5.47
N GLU A 148 -22.50 1.81 -5.53
CA GLU A 148 -21.67 1.09 -4.55
C GLU A 148 -21.09 2.00 -3.44
N PRO A 149 -20.72 1.43 -2.28
CA PRO A 149 -21.02 0.06 -1.83
C PRO A 149 -22.51 -0.08 -1.50
N ASN A 150 -23.11 -1.23 -1.79
CA ASN A 150 -24.56 -1.43 -1.68
C ASN A 150 -24.95 -2.61 -0.77
N ASN A 151 -23.98 -3.44 -0.35
CA ASN A 151 -24.19 -4.70 0.35
C ASN A 151 -25.38 -5.52 -0.20
N ALA A 152 -25.33 -5.92 -1.48
CA ALA A 152 -26.49 -6.47 -2.15
C ALA A 152 -26.91 -7.79 -1.50
N GLY A 153 -28.16 -7.84 -1.05
CA GLY A 153 -28.68 -9.05 -0.40
C GLY A 153 -28.09 -9.31 1.00
N GLU A 154 -27.46 -8.30 1.61
CA GLU A 154 -26.90 -8.35 2.97
C GLU A 154 -25.79 -9.41 3.15
N GLY A 155 -24.92 -9.55 2.15
CA GLY A 155 -23.76 -10.45 2.22
C GLY A 155 -22.66 -10.18 1.20
N GLU A 156 -22.58 -8.96 0.66
CA GLU A 156 -21.41 -8.50 -0.09
C GLU A 156 -20.47 -7.82 0.90
N ASP A 157 -19.24 -8.32 0.99
CA ASP A 157 -18.29 -7.91 2.03
C ASP A 157 -16.85 -7.78 1.50
N CYS A 158 -16.65 -7.95 0.19
CA CYS A 158 -15.33 -8.12 -0.45
C CYS A 158 -15.19 -7.27 -1.71
N LEU A 159 -14.01 -6.66 -1.93
CA LEU A 159 -13.80 -5.76 -3.05
C LEU A 159 -13.34 -6.42 -4.34
N GLN A 160 -13.99 -6.05 -5.43
CA GLN A 160 -13.56 -6.34 -6.79
C GLN A 160 -13.16 -5.07 -7.55
N MET A 161 -12.19 -5.22 -8.44
CA MET A 161 -11.93 -4.31 -9.55
C MET A 161 -12.37 -4.96 -10.87
N ASN A 162 -12.46 -4.18 -11.94
CA ASN A 162 -12.88 -4.62 -13.28
C ASN A 162 -14.32 -5.14 -13.38
N ALA A 163 -15.15 -4.92 -12.35
CA ALA A 163 -16.52 -5.42 -12.31
C ALA A 163 -17.29 -5.04 -13.58
N ALA A 164 -17.91 -6.05 -14.20
CA ALA A 164 -18.49 -6.04 -15.55
C ALA A 164 -19.55 -4.95 -15.84
N SER A 165 -20.05 -4.23 -14.84
CA SER A 165 -21.12 -3.24 -14.98
C SER A 165 -20.74 -2.00 -15.82
N GLU A 166 -19.45 -1.69 -16.06
CA GLU A 166 -19.03 -0.51 -16.84
C GLU A 166 -17.73 -0.72 -17.67
N LYS A 167 -17.73 -1.58 -18.71
CA LYS A 167 -16.59 -1.80 -19.65
C LYS A 167 -15.99 -0.51 -20.26
N PRO A 168 -14.75 -0.54 -20.81
CA PRO A 168 -13.51 -1.10 -20.29
C PRO A 168 -12.59 0.09 -19.95
N ASN A 169 -12.81 0.75 -18.82
CA ASN A 169 -11.94 1.79 -18.23
C ASN A 169 -12.53 2.27 -16.88
N ASN A 170 -13.35 1.46 -16.20
CA ASN A 170 -13.89 1.88 -14.91
C ASN A 170 -12.75 1.80 -13.89
N ASN A 171 -12.28 2.96 -13.45
CA ASN A 171 -11.32 3.04 -12.34
C ASN A 171 -12.05 2.87 -11.01
N LYS A 172 -13.04 1.97 -10.98
CA LYS A 172 -14.09 1.89 -9.98
C LYS A 172 -14.07 0.52 -9.30
N ILE A 173 -14.19 0.53 -7.99
CA ILE A 173 -14.28 -0.67 -7.15
C ILE A 173 -15.75 -1.05 -6.89
N ASN A 174 -15.99 -2.34 -6.68
CA ASN A 174 -17.31 -2.93 -6.45
C ASN A 174 -17.30 -3.73 -5.15
N ASP A 175 -18.37 -3.59 -4.39
CA ASP A 175 -18.73 -4.45 -3.26
C ASP A 175 -19.29 -5.79 -3.78
N PHE A 176 -18.86 -6.95 -3.27
CA PHE A 176 -19.27 -8.29 -3.73
C PHE A 176 -19.24 -9.32 -2.60
#